data_AF-R7U3G7-F1
#
_entry.id   AF-R7U3G7-F1
#
_cell.length_a   1.000
_cell.length_b   1.000
_cell.length_c   1.000
_cell.angle_alpha   90.00
_cell.angle_beta   90.00
_cell.angle_gamma   90.00
#
_symmetry.space_group_name_H-M   'P 1'
#
loop_
_entity.id
_entity.type
_entity.pdbx_description
1 polymer ?
#
loop_
_entity_poly.entity_id
_entity_poly.type
_entity_poly.pdbx_seq_one_letter_code
_entity_poly.pdbx_strand_id
1 'polypeptide(L)'
;MVNLSEKRRSIYFRGHTTAVSGLAVCRPDDNFASATGTKDLQRLPRLGAKLDRSPVFFPGTQLRHLIREALMIGACKSAGGRLPLKDHFMLIQGVAIGEMAKELSAVSMSGVIEREDGLRSINPLISLGGFWKHGGSLGVNDWIPVETDQQVYYLHSKMRAMPHQRNEALVDLLSDDDVDKLKRIMNEDGEIARK
;
A
#
# COMPACT_ATOMS: atom_id res chain seq x y z
N MET A 1 27.77 27.03 2.71
CA MET A 1 26.55 26.46 3.33
C MET A 1 25.52 26.38 2.22
N VAL A 2 25.24 25.19 1.68
CA VAL A 2 24.30 25.03 0.55
C VAL A 2 22.88 25.10 1.12
N ASN A 3 22.14 26.13 0.72
CA ASN A 3 20.74 26.30 1.11
C ASN A 3 19.88 25.25 0.38
N LEU A 4 19.62 24.11 1.04
CA LEU A 4 18.84 23.00 0.47
C LEU A 4 17.35 23.31 0.31
N SER A 5 16.86 24.48 0.75
CA SER A 5 15.46 24.88 0.59
C SER A 5 15.07 25.24 -0.85
N GLU A 6 16.04 25.50 -1.74
CA GLU A 6 15.76 26.15 -3.03
C GLU A 6 15.27 25.24 -4.17
N LYS A 7 15.27 23.90 -4.09
CA LYS A 7 14.82 23.06 -5.23
C LYS A 7 14.11 21.75 -4.86
N ARG A 8 13.11 21.77 -3.95
CA ARG A 8 12.10 20.70 -3.97
C ARG A 8 11.22 20.88 -5.21
N ARG A 9 11.48 20.08 -6.23
CA ARG A 9 10.69 20.03 -7.47
C ARG A 9 9.78 18.83 -7.42
N SER A 10 8.48 19.05 -7.55
CA SER A 10 7.54 17.95 -7.83
C SER A 10 7.83 17.41 -9.22
N ILE A 11 8.21 16.14 -9.28
CA ILE A 11 8.38 15.43 -10.55
C ILE A 11 7.10 14.65 -10.80
N TYR A 12 6.45 14.95 -11.92
CA TYR A 12 5.22 14.27 -12.32
C TYR A 12 5.53 13.23 -13.37
N PHE A 13 5.31 11.96 -13.04
CA PHE A 13 5.29 10.87 -14.01
C PHE A 13 3.87 10.74 -14.54
N ARG A 14 3.68 11.01 -15.83
CA ARG A 14 2.41 10.87 -16.54
C ARG A 14 2.60 9.90 -17.69
N GLY A 15 1.60 9.04 -17.91
CA GLY A 15 1.63 8.06 -18.98
C GLY A 15 0.36 7.22 -18.96
N HIS A 16 0.32 6.27 -19.89
CA HIS A 16 -0.74 5.27 -19.98
C HIS A 16 -0.14 3.90 -19.65
N THR A 17 -0.98 3.05 -19.07
CA THR A 17 -0.65 1.65 -18.81
C THR A 17 -1.72 0.78 -19.47
N THR A 18 -1.28 -0.30 -20.10
CA THR A 18 -2.18 -1.24 -20.77
C THR A 18 -2.27 -2.49 -19.92
N ALA A 19 -3.49 -2.86 -19.56
CA ALA A 19 -3.75 -4.13 -18.91
C ALA A 19 -3.49 -5.27 -19.91
N VAL A 20 -2.47 -6.09 -19.66
CA VAL A 20 -2.16 -7.28 -20.48
C VAL A 20 -3.05 -8.48 -20.15
N SER A 21 -3.82 -8.39 -19.06
CA SER A 21 -4.81 -9.37 -18.60
C SER A 21 -5.90 -8.65 -17.79
N GLY A 22 -6.99 -9.35 -17.46
CA GLY A 22 -8.06 -8.79 -16.63
C GLY A 22 -7.54 -8.32 -15.27
N LEU A 23 -7.69 -7.03 -14.98
CA LEU A 23 -7.31 -6.44 -13.68
C LEU A 23 -8.42 -6.63 -12.67
N ALA A 24 -8.10 -6.64 -11.37
CA ALA A 24 -9.11 -6.67 -10.31
C ALA A 24 -8.74 -6.12 -8.95
N VAL A 25 -9.80 -5.68 -8.26
CA VAL A 25 -9.77 -5.17 -6.88
C VAL A 25 -11.04 -5.63 -6.19
N CYS A 26 -10.95 -6.43 -5.14
CA CYS A 26 -12.11 -6.74 -4.30
C CYS A 26 -11.94 -6.03 -2.97
N ARG A 27 -12.96 -5.38 -2.42
CA ARG A 27 -12.94 -4.97 -1.01
C ARG A 27 -13.86 -5.88 -0.20
N PRO A 28 -13.47 -6.27 1.03
CA PRO A 28 -14.44 -6.76 2.01
C PRO A 28 -15.58 -5.74 2.07
N ASP A 29 -16.81 -6.22 1.98
CA ASP A 29 -18.03 -5.39 2.01
C ASP A 29 -18.29 -4.53 0.75
N ASP A 30 -17.75 -4.94 -0.41
CA ASP A 30 -17.93 -4.20 -1.65
C ASP A 30 -19.37 -4.21 -2.18
N ASN A 31 -20.13 -3.20 -1.77
CA ASN A 31 -21.41 -2.83 -2.36
C ASN A 31 -21.22 -1.98 -3.63
N PHE A 32 -20.23 -2.25 -4.49
CA PHE A 32 -20.10 -1.53 -5.78
C PHE A 32 -21.18 -1.93 -6.80
N ALA A 33 -22.08 -2.86 -6.43
CA ALA A 33 -23.33 -3.14 -7.11
C ALA A 33 -24.02 -1.84 -7.58
N SER A 34 -24.23 -1.74 -8.89
CA SER A 34 -25.34 -0.97 -9.42
C SER A 34 -26.60 -1.63 -8.86
N ALA A 35 -27.67 -0.86 -8.71
CA ALA A 35 -28.94 -1.40 -8.23
C ALA A 35 -29.43 -2.63 -9.03
N THR A 36 -28.90 -2.82 -10.24
CA THR A 36 -29.21 -3.86 -11.24
C THR A 36 -28.20 -5.01 -11.29
N GLY A 37 -27.03 -4.92 -10.64
CA GLY A 37 -25.96 -5.91 -10.76
C GLY A 37 -25.94 -6.95 -9.64
N THR A 38 -25.57 -8.20 -9.95
CA THR A 38 -25.34 -9.23 -8.92
C THR A 38 -24.17 -8.84 -7.98
N LYS A 39 -24.31 -9.22 -6.70
CA LYS A 39 -23.27 -9.08 -5.66
C LYS A 39 -22.10 -10.03 -5.87
N ASP A 40 -22.26 -11.04 -6.73
CA ASP A 40 -21.27 -12.09 -6.98
C ASP A 40 -20.24 -11.70 -8.05
N LEU A 41 -20.47 -10.60 -8.77
CA LEU A 41 -19.53 -10.08 -9.76
C LEU A 41 -18.53 -9.11 -9.11
N GLN A 42 -17.27 -9.54 -9.04
CA GLN A 42 -16.14 -8.68 -8.70
C GLN A 42 -15.97 -7.62 -9.79
N ARG A 43 -15.75 -6.35 -9.39
CA ARG A 43 -15.64 -5.21 -10.30
C ARG A 43 -14.65 -4.17 -9.81
N LEU A 44 -14.05 -3.38 -10.71
CA LEU A 44 -13.34 -2.17 -10.32
C LEU A 44 -14.33 -1.24 -9.59
N PRO A 45 -13.84 -0.50 -8.59
CA PRO A 45 -14.62 0.55 -7.96
C PRO A 45 -15.06 1.60 -8.99
N ARG A 46 -16.20 2.23 -8.71
CA ARG A 46 -16.75 3.31 -9.54
C ARG A 46 -16.51 4.67 -8.88
N LEU A 47 -16.19 5.66 -9.70
CA LEU A 47 -16.10 7.06 -9.29
C LEU A 47 -17.51 7.64 -9.13
N GLY A 48 -17.80 8.20 -7.95
CA GLY A 48 -19.06 8.87 -7.66
C GLY A 48 -20.25 7.91 -7.50
N ALA A 49 -21.38 8.23 -8.13
CA ALA A 49 -22.63 7.47 -8.01
C ALA A 49 -22.44 6.01 -8.49
N LYS A 50 -23.09 5.04 -7.85
CA LYS A 50 -22.96 3.61 -8.18
C LYS A 50 -23.88 3.19 -9.34
N LEU A 51 -23.73 3.82 -10.50
CA LEU A 51 -24.48 3.50 -11.71
C LEU A 51 -23.61 2.70 -12.69
N ASP A 52 -24.22 1.90 -13.57
CA ASP A 52 -23.45 1.10 -14.55
C ASP A 52 -22.62 1.96 -15.51
N ARG A 53 -23.10 3.17 -15.80
CA ARG A 53 -22.43 4.18 -16.61
C ARG A 53 -21.34 4.96 -15.88
N SER A 54 -21.21 4.82 -14.56
CA SER A 54 -20.23 5.61 -13.82
C SER A 54 -18.82 5.11 -14.13
N PRO A 55 -17.84 6.02 -14.32
CA PRO A 55 -16.47 5.64 -14.62
C PRO A 55 -15.92 4.67 -13.59
N VAL A 56 -15.25 3.62 -14.04
CA VAL A 56 -14.49 2.73 -13.18
C VAL A 56 -13.06 3.26 -12.99
N PHE A 57 -12.38 2.83 -11.94
CA PHE A 57 -10.98 3.18 -11.71
C PHE A 57 -10.23 2.07 -11.00
N PHE A 58 -8.93 1.97 -11.23
CA PHE A 58 -8.04 1.18 -10.38
C PHE A 58 -7.49 2.09 -9.27
N PRO A 59 -7.70 1.79 -7.98
CA PRO A 59 -7.30 2.66 -6.89
C PRO A 59 -5.79 2.89 -6.86
N GLY A 60 -5.38 4.16 -6.84
CA GLY A 60 -3.98 4.56 -6.66
C GLY A 60 -3.43 4.08 -5.33
N THR A 61 -4.29 3.89 -4.31
CA THR A 61 -3.93 3.27 -3.03
C THR A 61 -3.50 1.81 -3.16
N GLN A 62 -4.13 1.05 -4.06
CA GLN A 62 -3.73 -0.34 -4.34
C GLN A 62 -2.40 -0.38 -5.07
N LEU A 63 -2.21 0.48 -6.07
CA LEU A 63 -0.92 0.58 -6.76
C LEU A 63 0.21 1.03 -5.83
N ARG A 64 -0.06 2.01 -4.96
CA ARG A 64 0.89 2.46 -3.95
C ARG A 64 1.30 1.31 -3.03
N HIS A 65 0.36 0.46 -2.63
CA HIS A 65 0.65 -0.73 -1.83
C HIS A 65 1.60 -1.69 -2.58
N LEU A 66 1.33 -1.98 -3.85
CA LEU A 66 2.19 -2.83 -4.67
C LEU A 66 3.60 -2.25 -4.87
N ILE A 67 3.71 -0.92 -5.05
CA ILE A 67 5.01 -0.24 -5.12
C ILE A 67 5.76 -0.40 -3.79
N ARG A 68 5.08 -0.20 -2.65
CA ARG A 68 5.67 -0.37 -1.32
C ARG A 68 6.14 -1.80 -1.08
N GLU A 69 5.37 -2.79 -1.52
CA GLU A 69 5.74 -4.20 -1.46
C GLU A 69 6.99 -4.49 -2.31
N ALA A 70 7.02 -4.02 -3.56
CA ALA A 70 8.19 -4.18 -4.43
C ALA A 70 9.46 -3.53 -3.85
N LEU A 71 9.32 -2.34 -3.25
CA LEU A 71 10.41 -1.65 -2.57
C LEU A 71 10.89 -2.42 -1.34
N MET A 72 9.98 -3.01 -0.57
CA MET A 72 10.31 -3.87 0.58
C MET A 72 11.09 -5.10 0.12
N ILE A 73 10.63 -5.80 -0.92
CA ILE A 73 11.34 -6.95 -1.50
C ILE A 73 12.76 -6.54 -1.94
N GLY A 74 12.89 -5.38 -2.59
CA GLY A 74 14.19 -4.82 -2.96
C GLY A 74 15.08 -4.54 -1.74
N ALA A 75 14.51 -4.00 -0.66
CA ALA A 75 15.23 -3.76 0.59
C ALA A 75 15.69 -5.06 1.25
N CYS A 76 14.85 -6.10 1.30
CA CYS A 76 15.25 -7.43 1.78
C CYS A 76 16.43 -7.97 0.99
N LYS A 77 16.38 -7.92 -0.35
CA LYS A 77 17.49 -8.36 -1.20
C LYS A 77 18.79 -7.61 -0.89
N SER A 78 18.73 -6.29 -0.74
CA SER A 78 19.88 -5.46 -0.41
C SER A 78 20.44 -5.72 1.00
N ALA A 79 19.60 -6.16 1.94
CA ALA A 79 19.97 -6.43 3.32
C ALA A 79 20.48 -7.88 3.57
N GLY A 80 20.70 -8.67 2.52
CA GLY A 80 21.14 -10.07 2.64
C GLY A 80 19.98 -11.10 2.65
N GLY A 81 18.81 -10.69 2.17
CA GLY A 81 17.66 -11.55 1.87
C GLY A 81 16.47 -11.42 2.81
N ARG A 82 16.63 -10.78 3.97
CA ARG A 82 15.58 -10.71 5.00
C ARG A 82 15.52 -9.36 5.69
N LEU A 83 14.34 -8.99 6.15
CA LEU A 83 14.12 -7.89 7.08
C LEU A 83 13.25 -8.37 8.24
N PRO A 84 13.38 -7.77 9.43
CA PRO A 84 12.46 -8.01 10.54
C PRO A 84 10.99 -7.81 10.15
N LEU A 85 10.09 -8.60 10.75
CA LEU A 85 8.65 -8.49 10.52
C LEU A 85 8.11 -7.06 10.72
N LYS A 86 8.65 -6.33 11.72
CA LYS A 86 8.29 -4.93 11.97
C LYS A 86 8.52 -4.02 10.76
N ASP A 87 9.56 -4.29 9.98
CA ASP A 87 9.92 -3.50 8.82
C ASP A 87 9.02 -3.86 7.64
N HIS A 88 8.54 -5.11 7.54
CA HIS A 88 7.50 -5.45 6.57
C HIS A 88 6.21 -4.65 6.82
N PHE A 89 5.74 -4.61 8.07
CA PHE A 89 4.54 -3.84 8.44
C PHE A 89 4.72 -2.34 8.20
N MET A 90 5.87 -1.80 8.58
CA MET A 90 6.19 -0.40 8.34
C MET A 90 6.24 -0.08 6.85
N LEU A 91 6.99 -0.86 6.08
CA LEU A 91 7.26 -0.56 4.69
C LEU A 91 6.03 -0.78 3.81
N ILE A 92 5.22 -1.82 4.07
CA ILE A 92 4.03 -2.12 3.27
C ILE A 92 2.80 -1.34 3.73
N GLN A 93 2.49 -1.37 5.03
CA GLN A 93 1.26 -0.79 5.58
C GLN A 93 1.43 0.61 6.14
N GLY A 94 2.68 1.05 6.38
CA GLY A 94 2.93 2.33 7.04
C GLY A 94 2.59 2.30 8.54
N VAL A 95 2.59 1.12 9.16
CA VAL A 95 2.29 0.95 10.58
C VAL A 95 3.60 0.77 11.34
N ALA A 96 3.82 1.65 12.31
CA ALA A 96 4.94 1.55 13.23
C ALA A 96 4.60 0.61 14.37
N ILE A 97 5.48 -0.35 14.66
CA ILE A 97 5.35 -1.25 15.81
C ILE A 97 6.62 -1.21 16.67
N GLY A 98 6.45 -1.36 17.99
CA GLY A 98 7.55 -1.44 18.94
C GLY A 98 8.39 -0.16 19.04
N GLU A 99 9.71 -0.32 19.11
CA GLU A 99 10.69 0.76 19.30
C GLU A 99 10.69 1.76 18.15
N MET A 100 10.47 1.31 16.91
CA MET A 100 10.39 2.18 15.74
C MET A 100 9.23 3.18 15.85
N ALA A 101 8.11 2.81 16.51
CA ALA A 101 7.03 3.76 16.77
C ALA A 101 7.45 4.86 17.75
N LYS A 102 8.30 4.54 18.74
CA LYS A 102 8.84 5.52 19.68
C LYS A 102 9.84 6.44 18.98
N GLU A 103 10.76 5.89 18.20
CA GLU A 103 11.74 6.65 17.41
C GLU A 103 11.04 7.63 16.46
N LEU A 104 10.05 7.16 15.70
CA LEU A 104 9.28 8.00 14.79
C LEU A 104 8.45 9.08 15.50
N SER A 105 8.04 8.83 16.75
CA SER A 105 7.35 9.83 17.58
C SER A 105 8.32 10.85 18.19
N ALA A 106 9.60 10.47 18.36
CA ALA A 106 10.65 11.30 18.94
C ALA A 106 11.33 12.22 17.92
N VAL A 107 11.25 11.92 16.61
CA VAL A 107 11.68 12.86 15.57
C VAL A 107 10.82 14.13 15.67
N SER A 108 11.47 15.27 15.97
CA SER A 108 10.79 16.55 16.12
C SER A 108 9.85 16.81 14.95
N MET A 109 8.58 16.98 15.28
CA MET A 109 7.48 17.17 14.33
C MET A 109 7.32 18.63 13.88
N SER A 110 8.29 19.49 14.19
CA SER A 110 8.30 20.90 13.82
C SER A 110 8.70 21.09 12.35
N GLY A 111 7.73 21.49 11.52
CA GLY A 111 7.97 21.86 10.12
C GLY A 111 8.00 20.68 9.13
N VAL A 112 7.38 20.85 7.97
CA VAL A 112 7.31 19.84 6.89
C VAL A 112 8.70 19.51 6.30
N ILE A 113 9.67 20.42 6.46
CA ILE A 113 10.98 20.36 5.82
C ILE A 113 11.97 19.48 6.59
N GLU A 114 12.18 19.75 7.89
CA GLU A 114 13.12 19.03 8.78
C GLU A 114 12.68 17.58 9.04
N ARG A 115 11.38 17.33 8.84
CA ARG A 115 10.72 16.05 9.04
C ARG A 115 11.14 14.97 8.07
N GLU A 116 11.36 15.29 6.79
CA GLU A 116 11.78 14.30 5.80
C GLU A 116 13.20 13.82 6.05
N ASP A 117 14.10 14.70 6.49
CA ASP A 117 15.51 14.35 6.69
C ASP A 117 15.69 13.44 7.91
N GLY A 118 14.97 13.72 9.02
CA GLY A 118 14.93 12.83 10.18
C GLY A 118 14.26 11.48 9.91
N LEU A 119 13.27 11.42 9.01
CA LEU A 119 12.67 10.15 8.61
C LEU A 119 13.58 9.36 7.65
N ARG A 120 14.29 10.05 6.75
CA ARG A 120 15.23 9.43 5.81
C ARG A 120 16.42 8.81 6.51
N SER A 121 16.89 9.41 7.60
CA SER A 121 17.99 8.85 8.40
C SER A 121 17.58 7.56 9.13
N ILE A 122 16.31 7.43 9.52
CA ILE A 122 15.76 6.19 10.10
C ILE A 122 15.54 5.14 9.01
N ASN A 123 14.77 5.49 7.97
CA ASN A 123 14.51 4.62 6.85
C ASN A 123 14.08 5.44 5.61
N PRO A 124 14.89 5.46 4.53
CA PRO A 124 14.60 6.28 3.36
C PRO A 124 13.28 5.90 2.67
N LEU A 125 12.86 4.64 2.74
CA LEU A 125 11.61 4.18 2.14
C LEU A 125 10.38 4.66 2.92
N ILE A 126 10.50 4.98 4.21
CA ILE A 126 9.43 5.61 4.99
C ILE A 126 9.17 7.03 4.48
N SER A 127 10.21 7.78 4.13
CA SER A 127 10.04 9.13 3.58
C SER A 127 9.30 9.12 2.23
N LEU A 128 9.48 8.06 1.44
CA LEU A 128 8.80 7.86 0.17
C LEU A 128 7.36 7.37 0.37
N GLY A 129 7.19 6.29 1.13
CA GLY A 129 5.92 5.60 1.33
C GLY A 129 4.99 6.28 2.34
N GLY A 130 5.52 7.04 3.29
CA GLY A 130 4.77 7.59 4.43
C GLY A 130 4.40 6.53 5.47
N PHE A 131 3.92 6.97 6.63
CA PHE A 131 3.45 6.13 7.72
C PHE A 131 2.25 6.77 8.43
N TRP A 132 1.59 6.08 9.36
CA TRP A 132 0.35 6.52 10.00
C TRP A 132 0.31 8.02 10.35
N LYS A 133 -0.75 8.73 9.89
CA LYS A 133 -0.96 10.19 10.02
C LYS A 133 0.08 11.08 9.31
N HIS A 134 0.97 10.50 8.52
CA HIS A 134 2.17 11.16 8.02
C HIS A 134 2.43 10.84 6.55
N GLY A 135 2.15 11.84 5.70
CA GLY A 135 2.33 11.71 4.26
C GLY A 135 3.78 11.46 3.87
N GLY A 136 4.00 10.51 2.96
CA GLY A 136 5.26 10.36 2.24
C GLY A 136 5.30 11.22 0.98
N SER A 137 6.46 11.32 0.36
CA SER A 137 6.67 12.11 -0.87
C SER A 137 6.09 11.48 -2.13
N LEU A 138 5.80 10.17 -2.14
CA LEU A 138 5.16 9.49 -3.27
C LEU A 138 3.64 9.66 -3.25
N GLY A 139 3.12 10.46 -4.19
CA GLY A 139 1.72 10.48 -4.57
C GLY A 139 1.43 9.49 -5.70
N VAL A 140 0.37 8.69 -5.55
CA VAL A 140 -0.11 7.79 -6.61
C VAL A 140 -1.59 8.09 -6.83
N ASN A 141 -1.93 8.55 -8.02
CA ASN A 141 -3.30 8.84 -8.41
C ASN A 141 -4.05 7.57 -8.80
N ASP A 142 -5.37 7.64 -8.74
CA ASP A 142 -6.24 6.62 -9.31
C ASP A 142 -6.03 6.50 -10.82
N TRP A 143 -6.01 5.26 -11.32
CA TRP A 143 -5.89 4.98 -12.74
C TRP A 143 -7.29 4.89 -13.33
N ILE A 144 -7.59 5.80 -14.24
CA ILE A 144 -8.87 5.87 -14.92
C ILE A 144 -8.66 5.26 -16.32
N PRO A 145 -9.36 4.16 -16.66
CA PRO A 145 -9.30 3.60 -17.99
C PRO A 145 -9.69 4.64 -19.05
N VAL A 146 -8.85 4.78 -20.06
CA VAL A 146 -9.13 5.56 -21.27
C VAL A 146 -9.47 4.58 -22.38
N GLU A 147 -10.37 4.96 -23.30
CA GLU A 147 -10.73 4.14 -24.48
C GLU A 147 -11.39 2.78 -24.15
N THR A 148 -12.38 2.78 -23.26
CA THR A 148 -13.08 1.53 -22.90
C THR A 148 -14.39 1.36 -23.68
N ASP A 149 -14.31 0.68 -24.82
CA ASP A 149 -15.50 0.13 -25.52
C ASP A 149 -16.01 -1.15 -24.82
N GLN A 150 -15.18 -1.76 -23.98
CA GLN A 150 -15.45 -2.99 -23.24
C GLN A 150 -15.55 -2.75 -21.74
N GLN A 151 -16.48 -3.47 -21.11
CA GLN A 151 -16.51 -3.65 -19.67
C GLN A 151 -15.26 -4.46 -19.27
N VAL A 152 -14.41 -3.87 -18.43
CA VAL A 152 -13.28 -4.57 -17.80
C VAL A 152 -13.86 -5.67 -16.91
N TYR A 153 -13.37 -6.91 -17.00
CA TYR A 153 -13.77 -8.04 -16.15
C TYR A 153 -12.56 -8.71 -15.45
N TYR A 154 -12.84 -9.41 -14.34
CA TYR A 154 -12.01 -9.45 -13.14
C TYR A 154 -11.59 -10.87 -12.69
N LEU A 155 -10.39 -11.00 -12.11
CA LEU A 155 -9.89 -12.18 -11.37
C LEU A 155 -9.75 -11.92 -9.85
N HIS A 156 -9.77 -12.98 -9.06
CA HIS A 156 -9.90 -12.95 -7.60
C HIS A 156 -8.76 -12.21 -6.86
N SER A 157 -9.06 -11.17 -6.06
CA SER A 157 -8.13 -10.65 -5.04
C SER A 157 -8.81 -9.72 -4.02
N LYS A 158 -8.77 -10.08 -2.73
CA LYS A 158 -9.31 -9.29 -1.60
C LYS A 158 -8.54 -7.95 -1.44
N MET A 159 -9.02 -6.95 -0.68
CA MET A 159 -8.33 -5.68 -0.29
C MET A 159 -8.31 -5.54 1.24
N ARG A 160 -7.25 -4.96 1.84
CA ARG A 160 -6.96 -4.92 3.30
C ARG A 160 -6.99 -6.29 4.01
N ALA A 161 -6.13 -7.20 3.58
CA ALA A 161 -5.76 -8.35 4.40
C ALA A 161 -4.29 -8.24 4.78
N MET A 162 -3.85 -9.10 5.70
CA MET A 162 -2.45 -9.25 6.04
C MET A 162 -1.64 -9.45 4.75
N PRO A 163 -0.60 -8.65 4.44
CA PRO A 163 0.17 -8.75 3.20
C PRO A 163 0.71 -10.15 2.98
N HIS A 164 1.20 -10.76 4.06
CA HIS A 164 1.73 -12.12 4.10
C HIS A 164 0.68 -13.21 3.87
N GLN A 165 -0.62 -12.94 4.05
CA GLN A 165 -1.70 -13.87 3.65
C GLN A 165 -1.96 -13.86 2.14
N ARG A 166 -1.56 -12.80 1.44
CA ARG A 166 -1.83 -12.63 0.00
C ARG A 166 -0.66 -13.00 -0.87
N ASN A 167 0.51 -12.75 -0.35
CA ASN A 167 1.74 -13.08 -1.00
C ASN A 167 2.56 -13.89 -0.02
N GLU A 168 2.43 -15.21 -0.15
CA GLU A 168 3.18 -16.19 0.64
C GLU A 168 4.68 -16.02 0.45
N ALA A 169 5.14 -15.51 -0.71
CA ALA A 169 6.54 -15.21 -0.93
C ALA A 169 7.08 -14.10 -0.01
N LEU A 170 6.21 -13.31 0.64
CA LEU A 170 6.64 -12.37 1.68
C LEU A 170 6.96 -13.07 3.00
N VAL A 171 6.42 -14.27 3.24
CA VAL A 171 6.74 -15.12 4.39
C VAL A 171 8.15 -15.69 4.24
N ASP A 172 8.54 -16.07 3.03
CA ASP A 172 9.89 -16.58 2.72
C ASP A 172 11.01 -15.57 3.02
N LEU A 173 10.65 -14.29 3.11
CA LEU A 173 11.57 -13.18 3.43
C LEU A 173 11.71 -12.93 4.94
N LEU A 174 11.03 -13.70 5.79
CA LEU A 174 11.12 -13.62 7.25
C LEU A 174 12.07 -14.68 7.81
N SER A 175 12.53 -14.48 9.04
CA SER A 175 13.14 -15.55 9.85
C SER A 175 12.06 -16.43 10.48
N ASP A 176 12.43 -17.64 10.89
CA ASP A 176 11.50 -18.59 11.54
C ASP A 176 10.84 -17.98 12.80
N ASP A 177 11.61 -17.27 13.63
CA ASP A 177 11.10 -16.53 14.79
C ASP A 177 10.02 -15.50 14.41
N ASP A 178 10.22 -14.80 13.29
CA ASP A 178 9.29 -13.78 12.81
C ASP A 178 8.08 -14.39 12.11
N VAL A 179 8.22 -15.57 11.50
CA VAL A 179 7.08 -16.36 11.01
C VAL A 179 6.18 -16.77 12.18
N ASP A 180 6.75 -17.21 13.30
CA ASP A 180 5.97 -17.60 14.47
C ASP A 180 5.28 -16.41 15.15
N LYS A 181 5.93 -15.23 15.19
CA LYS A 181 5.29 -13.98 15.61
C LYS A 181 4.14 -13.60 14.69
N LEU A 182 4.33 -13.69 13.37
CA LEU A 182 3.29 -13.40 12.38
C LEU A 182 2.07 -14.31 12.58
N LYS A 183 2.28 -15.62 12.78
CA LYS A 183 1.19 -16.56 13.09
C LYS A 183 0.42 -16.14 14.35
N ARG A 184 1.13 -15.73 15.40
CA ARG A 184 0.49 -15.26 16.64
C ARG A 184 -0.37 -14.02 16.39
N ILE A 185 0.16 -13.00 15.72
CA ILE A 185 -0.58 -11.78 15.35
C ILE A 185 -1.83 -12.14 14.55
N MET A 186 -1.70 -13.03 13.56
CA MET A 186 -2.83 -13.44 12.71
C MET A 186 -3.92 -14.18 13.49
N ASN A 187 -3.55 -15.00 14.47
CA ASN A 187 -4.50 -15.68 15.35
C ASN A 187 -5.22 -14.68 16.27
N GLU A 188 -4.48 -13.76 16.88
CA GLU A 188 -5.03 -12.71 17.77
C GLU A 188 -6.00 -11.78 17.02
N ASP A 189 -5.63 -11.29 15.83
CA ASP A 189 -6.50 -10.50 14.96
C ASP A 189 -7.78 -11.27 14.59
N GLY A 190 -7.64 -12.57 14.31
CA GLY A 190 -8.76 -13.47 14.00
C GLY A 190 -9.73 -13.67 15.17
N GLU A 191 -9.24 -13.70 16.40
CA GLU A 191 -10.07 -13.77 17.61
C GLU A 191 -10.79 -12.45 17.88
N ILE A 192 -10.13 -11.31 17.67
CA ILE A 192 -10.73 -9.98 17.81
C ILE A 192 -11.86 -9.80 16.80
N ALA A 193 -11.64 -10.19 15.54
CA ALA A 193 -12.66 -10.05 14.48
C ALA A 193 -13.90 -10.94 14.67
N ARG A 194 -13.84 -11.95 15.54
CA ARG A 194 -14.98 -12.83 15.89
C ARG A 194 -15.81 -12.32 17.07
N LYS A 195 -15.32 -11.32 17.80
CA LYS A 195 -16.04 -10.66 18.91
C LYS A 195 -16.83 -9.47 18.38
#